data_AF-A0A7Y8K360-F1
#
_entry.id   AF-A0A7Y8K360-F1
#
_cell.length_a   1.000
_cell.length_b   1.000
_cell.length_c   1.000
_cell.angle_alpha   90.00
_cell.angle_beta   90.00
_cell.angle_gamma   90.00
#
_symmetry.space_group_name_H-M   'P 1'
#
loop_
_entity.id
_entity.type
_entity.pdbx_description
1 polymer ?
#
loop_
_entity_poly.entity_id
_entity_poly.type
_entity_poly.pdbx_seq_one_letter_code
_entity_poly.pdbx_strand_id
1 'polypeptide(L)'
;AIFEDLAWLGLDWETPVRRQSEHLADYAAVIDALGARGLLYRCFRTRKDILDAIGDAPHGPAEAVRPGPHAPEDEAHLLAEGRPYAWRL
;
A
#
# COMPACT_ATOMS: atom_id res chain seq x y z
N ALA A 1 0.48 -17.60 -22.82
CA ALA A 1 1.42 -18.01 -21.75
C ALA A 1 0.65 -18.42 -20.49
N ILE A 2 0.44 -17.56 -19.48
CA ILE A 2 -0.07 -18.04 -18.17
C ILE A 2 -1.37 -18.87 -18.20
N PHE A 3 -2.36 -18.50 -19.01
CA PHE A 3 -3.61 -19.27 -19.11
C PHE A 3 -3.44 -20.62 -19.82
N GLU A 4 -2.58 -20.67 -20.84
CA GLU A 4 -2.31 -21.91 -21.57
C GLU A 4 -1.54 -22.89 -20.69
N ASP A 5 -0.56 -22.38 -19.92
CA ASP A 5 0.24 -23.19 -18.99
C ASP A 5 -0.63 -23.80 -17.89
N LEU A 6 -1.55 -23.02 -17.31
CA LEU A 6 -2.46 -23.51 -16.28
C LEU A 6 -3.48 -24.51 -16.85
N ALA A 7 -3.99 -24.27 -18.06
CA ALA A 7 -4.87 -25.23 -18.73
C ALA A 7 -4.16 -26.55 -19.08
N TRP A 8 -2.88 -26.48 -19.48
CA TRP A 8 -2.04 -27.66 -19.72
C TRP A 8 -1.84 -28.49 -18.44
N LEU A 9 -1.75 -27.84 -17.27
CA LEU A 9 -1.70 -28.50 -15.96
C LEU A 9 -3.05 -29.11 -15.53
N GLY A 10 -4.12 -28.93 -16.31
CA GLY A 10 -5.46 -29.42 -15.99
C GLY A 10 -6.16 -28.62 -14.89
N LEU A 11 -5.72 -27.38 -14.63
CA LEU A 11 -6.36 -26.48 -13.69
C LEU A 11 -7.45 -25.68 -14.41
N ASP A 12 -8.63 -25.62 -13.81
CA ASP A 12 -9.77 -24.81 -14.26
C ASP A 12 -10.05 -23.68 -13.26
N TRP A 13 -10.66 -22.60 -13.76
CA TRP A 13 -11.01 -21.43 -12.97
C TRP A 13 -12.22 -20.71 -13.56
N GLU A 14 -12.84 -19.85 -12.75
CA GLU A 14 -13.99 -19.06 -13.14
C GLU A 14 -13.62 -18.02 -14.22
N THR A 15 -14.47 -17.90 -15.24
CA THR A 15 -14.29 -16.97 -16.35
C THR A 15 -15.47 -16.00 -16.43
N PRO A 16 -15.25 -14.73 -16.80
CA PRO A 16 -13.97 -14.14 -17.21
C PRO A 16 -13.02 -13.86 -16.03
N VAL A 17 -11.72 -14.02 -16.27
CA VAL A 17 -10.70 -13.70 -15.26
C VAL A 17 -10.66 -12.20 -15.02
N ARG A 18 -10.83 -11.80 -13.75
CA ARG A 18 -10.75 -10.39 -13.36
C ARG A 18 -9.33 -9.83 -13.56
N ARG A 19 -9.22 -8.69 -14.24
CA ARG A 19 -7.95 -7.97 -14.42
C ARG A 19 -7.93 -6.73 -13.54
N GLN A 20 -7.15 -6.74 -12.46
CA GLN A 20 -7.19 -5.68 -11.44
C GLN A 20 -6.99 -4.27 -12.00
N SER A 21 -6.16 -4.11 -13.03
CA SER A 21 -5.93 -2.83 -13.71
C SER A 21 -7.18 -2.22 -14.37
N GLU A 22 -8.19 -3.03 -14.66
CA GLU A 22 -9.46 -2.57 -15.26
C GLU A 22 -10.44 -2.06 -14.19
N HIS A 23 -10.10 -2.19 -12.90
CA HIS A 23 -10.95 -1.85 -11.76
C HIS A 23 -10.37 -0.77 -10.85
N LEU A 24 -9.55 0.15 -11.39
CA LEU A 24 -8.93 1.22 -10.60
C LEU A 24 -9.95 2.13 -9.90
N ALA A 25 -11.12 2.34 -10.51
CA ALA A 25 -12.21 3.10 -9.93
C ALA A 25 -12.75 2.48 -8.63
N ASP A 26 -12.87 1.15 -8.57
CA ASP A 26 -13.33 0.43 -7.38
C ASP A 26 -12.37 0.65 -6.21
N TYR A 27 -11.05 0.59 -6.48
CA TYR A 27 -10.03 0.84 -5.47
C TYR A 27 -10.02 2.28 -4.97
N ALA A 28 -10.20 3.26 -5.87
CA ALA A 28 -10.32 4.67 -5.50
C ALA A 28 -11.51 4.89 -4.56
N ALA A 29 -12.68 4.32 -4.88
CA ALA A 29 -13.87 4.42 -4.05
C ALA A 29 -13.66 3.83 -2.64
N VAL A 30 -12.95 2.71 -2.54
CA VAL A 30 -12.60 2.10 -1.23
C VAL A 30 -11.63 3.01 -0.45
N ILE A 31 -10.63 3.59 -1.11
CA ILE A 31 -9.70 4.54 -0.48
C ILE A 31 -10.47 5.75 0.07
N ASP A 32 -11.39 6.33 -0.71
CA ASP A 32 -12.22 7.46 -0.29
C ASP A 32 -13.10 7.09 0.92
N ALA A 33 -13.73 5.92 0.89
CA ALA A 33 -14.56 5.44 2.00
C ALA A 33 -13.76 5.19 3.29
N LEU A 34 -12.55 4.64 3.18
CA LEU A 34 -11.65 4.44 4.33
C LEU A 34 -11.13 5.79 4.85
N GLY A 35 -10.81 6.73 3.96
CA GLY A 35 -10.42 8.08 4.30
C GLY A 35 -11.51 8.84 5.05
N ALA A 36 -12.76 8.76 4.58
CA ALA A 36 -13.93 9.36 5.25
C ALA A 36 -14.17 8.79 6.66
N ARG A 37 -13.75 7.56 6.91
CA ARG A 37 -13.83 6.89 8.22
C ARG A 37 -12.63 7.19 9.14
N GLY A 38 -11.66 7.98 8.68
CA GLY A 38 -10.43 8.27 9.44
C GLY A 38 -9.52 7.05 9.63
N LEU A 39 -9.66 6.04 8.77
CA LEU A 39 -8.87 4.80 8.85
C LEU A 39 -7.57 4.87 8.06
N LEU A 40 -7.36 5.92 7.28
CA LEU A 40 -6.14 6.09 6.49
C LEU A 40 -5.31 7.27 6.98
N TYR A 41 -4.00 7.11 6.89
CA TYR A 41 -3.04 8.22 7.05
C TYR A 41 -2.05 8.24 5.88
N ARG A 42 -1.47 9.43 5.62
CA ARG A 42 -0.45 9.63 4.60
C ARG A 42 0.93 9.26 5.14
N CYS A 43 1.68 8.49 4.37
CA CYS A 43 3.07 8.15 4.70
C CYS A 43 4.01 8.61 3.59
N PHE A 44 4.84 9.59 3.92
CA PHE A 44 5.86 10.18 3.04
C PHE A 44 7.23 9.49 3.10
N ARG A 45 7.37 8.47 3.96
CA ARG A 45 8.63 7.74 4.13
C ARG A 45 8.92 6.90 2.88
N THR A 46 10.13 7.02 2.37
CA THR A 46 10.61 6.22 1.23
C THR A 46 10.85 4.78 1.66
N ARG A 47 11.02 3.88 0.69
CA ARG A 47 11.43 2.49 0.97
C ARG A 47 12.75 2.45 1.75
N LYS A 48 13.70 3.34 1.42
CA LYS A 48 14.98 3.44 2.13
C LYS A 48 14.76 3.84 3.59
N ASP A 49 13.99 4.90 3.84
CA ASP A 49 13.71 5.38 5.20
C ASP A 49 13.06 4.29 6.08
N ILE A 50 12.20 3.46 5.49
CA ILE A 50 11.57 2.33 6.19
C ILE A 50 12.60 1.25 6.52
N LEU A 51 13.51 0.92 5.59
CA LEU A 51 14.53 -0.09 5.81
C LEU A 51 15.58 0.36 6.83
N ASP A 52 16.00 1.62 6.77
CA ASP A 52 16.93 2.21 7.74
C ASP A 52 16.33 2.15 9.16
N ALA A 53 15.05 2.50 9.31
CA ALA A 53 14.33 2.39 10.59
C ALA A 53 14.18 0.94 11.10
N ILE A 54 14.19 -0.07 10.21
CA ILE A 54 14.20 -1.49 10.58
C ILE A 54 15.61 -1.92 11.01
N GLY A 55 16.65 -1.45 10.33
CA GLY A 55 18.05 -1.78 10.61
C GLY A 55 18.57 -1.22 11.93
N ASP A 56 18.05 -0.08 12.37
CA ASP A 56 18.42 0.58 13.63
C ASP A 56 17.76 -0.02 14.89
N ALA A 57 16.80 -0.94 14.74
CA ALA A 57 16.12 -1.56 15.89
C ALA A 57 16.94 -2.73 16.48
N PRO A 58 17.51 -2.60 17.69
CA PRO A 58 18.30 -3.66 18.29
C PRO A 58 17.36 -4.75 18.84
N HIS A 59 17.34 -5.91 18.17
CA HIS A 59 16.82 -7.20 18.65
C HIS A 59 15.34 -7.22 19.12
N GLY A 60 14.41 -7.35 18.16
CA GLY A 60 13.03 -7.82 18.38
C GLY A 60 12.51 -8.56 17.14
N PRO A 61 11.46 -9.40 17.25
CA PRO A 61 10.89 -10.07 16.08
C PRO A 61 10.55 -9.02 15.02
N ALA A 62 10.92 -9.31 13.77
CA ALA A 62 10.76 -8.45 12.61
C ALA A 62 9.28 -8.27 12.20
N GLU A 63 8.37 -8.11 13.17
CA GLU A 63 7.07 -7.49 12.96
C GLU A 63 7.35 -6.06 12.51
N ALA A 64 7.49 -5.95 11.19
CA ALA A 64 8.03 -4.82 10.47
C ALA A 64 7.63 -3.50 11.11
N VAL A 65 8.63 -2.64 11.36
CA VAL A 65 8.47 -1.23 11.72
C VAL A 65 7.50 -0.59 10.71
N ARG A 66 6.20 -0.64 11.03
CA ARG A 66 5.14 -0.01 10.27
C ARG A 66 5.11 1.42 10.78
N PRO A 67 5.60 2.39 10.00
CA PRO A 67 5.67 3.76 10.49
C PRO A 67 4.26 4.26 10.78
N GLY A 68 4.04 4.81 11.97
CA GLY A 68 2.78 5.48 12.31
C GLY A 68 2.55 6.77 11.51
N PRO A 69 1.40 7.44 11.73
CA PRO A 69 1.11 8.74 11.13
C PRO A 69 2.18 9.77 11.50
N HIS A 70 2.37 10.75 10.62
CA HIS A 70 3.20 11.92 10.92
C HIS A 70 2.45 12.85 11.87
N ALA A 71 3.18 13.72 12.57
CA ALA A 71 2.53 14.82 13.29
C ALA A 71 1.78 15.73 12.30
N PRO A 72 0.65 16.35 12.68
CA PRO A 72 -0.15 17.18 11.77
C PRO A 72 0.66 18.30 11.10
N GLU A 73 1.62 18.88 11.82
CA GLU A 73 2.50 19.95 11.33
C GLU A 73 3.45 19.44 10.24
N ASP A 74 4.03 18.26 10.44
CA ASP A 74 4.93 17.62 9.48
C ASP A 74 4.16 17.20 8.22
N GLU A 75 2.97 16.62 8.37
CA GLU A 75 2.12 16.25 7.23
C GLU A 75 1.75 17.48 6.39
N ALA A 76 1.33 18.58 7.04
CA ALA A 76 0.99 19.81 6.36
C ALA A 76 2.19 20.38 5.59
N HIS A 77 3.38 20.35 6.18
CA HIS A 77 4.61 20.80 5.52
C HIS A 77 4.96 19.93 4.31
N LEU A 78 4.96 18.60 4.46
CA LEU A 78 5.29 17.66 3.38
C LEU A 78 4.29 17.73 2.22
N LEU A 79 3.01 17.99 2.51
CA LEU A 79 2.00 18.24 1.48
C LEU A 79 2.26 19.55 0.73
N ALA A 80 2.63 20.62 1.45
CA ALA A 80 2.94 21.92 0.85
C ALA A 80 4.18 21.85 -0.07
N GLU A 81 5.16 21.00 0.28
CA GLU A 81 6.32 20.69 -0.57
C GLU A 81 5.98 19.85 -1.82
N GLY A 82 4.77 19.31 -1.92
CA GLY A 82 4.37 18.40 -3.00
C GLY A 82 5.04 17.03 -2.91
N ARG A 83 5.46 16.58 -1.71
CA ARG A 83 6.08 15.28 -1.52
C ARG A 83 5.11 14.15 -1.86
N PRO A 84 5.53 13.13 -2.63
CA PRO A 84 4.69 11.96 -2.88
C PRO A 84 4.49 11.17 -1.58
N TYR A 85 3.33 10.54 -1.45
CA TYR A 85 3.00 9.70 -0.31
C TYR A 85 2.25 8.45 -0.74
N ALA A 86 2.21 7.47 0.17
CA ALA A 86 1.34 6.32 0.08
C ALA A 86 0.29 6.37 1.20
N TRP A 87 -0.93 5.90 0.90
CA TRP A 87 -1.95 5.63 1.91
C TRP A 87 -1.56 4.41 2.75
N ARG A 88 -1.77 4.50 4.06
CA ARG A 88 -1.60 3.40 5.00
C ARG A 88 -2.79 3.28 5.95
N LEU A 89 -3.00 2.05 6.42
CA LEU A 89 -4.02 1.61 7.38
C LEU A 89 -3.33 1.13 8.66
#